data_AF-A0A928FPL7-F1
#
_entry.id   AF-A0A928FPL7-F1
#
_cell.length_a   1.000
_cell.length_b   1.000
_cell.length_c   1.000
_cell.angle_alpha   90.00
_cell.angle_beta   90.00
_cell.angle_gamma   90.00
#
_symmetry.space_group_name_H-M   'P 1'
#
loop_
_entity.id
_entity.type
_entity.pdbx_description
1 polymer ?
#
loop_
_entity_poly.entity_id
_entity_poly.type
_entity_poly.pdbx_seq_one_letter_code
_entity_poly.pdbx_strand_id
1 'polypeptide(L)'
;MKKKIAFILCIAMAFFVLTPTANVQAYRAVSVYINGRPLQTQDEARIINDTTYVPLRAICELFGADDIVWTEKTRTATIYARGTEMYITQGNTYIVANGRYFASDEPVKNIGGRLYLPVRLIAAAFASSVEWDGASYTVNIKDIGGVPLSGDVYYDKDEVYWLSRIIYAESGAEPFRGQIAVGNVVLNRVESKQFPNSVYGVIFDKKYGVQFSPVASGTIYKTPSASAIAAAKICLEGYSVNRDVLYFMNPDIATNNWISNNRRFAFKIGQHSFYY
;
A
#
# COMPACT_ATOMS: atom_id res chain seq x y z
N MET A 1 -66.24 37.70 43.86
CA MET A 1 -65.26 38.49 43.07
C MET A 1 -64.64 37.59 42.01
N LYS A 2 -64.53 38.10 40.78
CA LYS A 2 -64.37 37.39 39.50
C LYS A 2 -63.12 36.47 39.45
N LYS A 3 -63.28 35.18 39.14
CA LYS A 3 -62.18 34.29 38.73
C LYS A 3 -61.85 34.55 37.25
N LYS A 4 -60.62 35.00 36.97
CA LYS A 4 -60.10 35.17 35.61
C LYS A 4 -59.57 33.83 35.10
N ILE A 5 -60.09 33.37 33.96
CA ILE A 5 -59.60 32.20 33.23
C ILE A 5 -58.42 32.68 32.35
N ALA A 6 -57.25 32.10 32.53
CA ALA A 6 -56.09 32.34 31.67
C ALA A 6 -55.96 31.16 30.69
N PHE A 7 -56.10 31.46 29.40
CA PHE A 7 -55.96 30.52 28.30
C PHE A 7 -54.48 30.50 27.89
N ILE A 8 -53.76 29.41 28.16
CA ILE A 8 -52.38 29.22 27.70
C ILE A 8 -52.43 28.49 26.36
N LEU A 9 -52.10 29.23 25.30
CA LEU A 9 -51.95 28.74 23.93
C LEU A 9 -50.61 27.99 23.82
N CYS A 10 -50.63 26.66 23.78
CA CYS A 10 -49.44 25.85 23.50
C CYS A 10 -49.13 25.91 22.00
N ILE A 11 -48.12 26.69 21.61
CA ILE A 11 -47.53 26.63 20.27
C ILE A 11 -46.61 25.42 20.22
N ALA A 12 -47.03 24.35 19.54
CA ALA A 12 -46.19 23.20 19.25
C ALA A 12 -45.15 23.59 18.19
N MET A 13 -43.93 23.88 18.62
CA MET A 13 -42.79 24.16 17.75
C MET A 13 -42.28 22.82 17.20
N ALA A 14 -42.68 22.45 15.97
CA ALA A 14 -42.19 21.26 15.30
C ALA A 14 -40.70 21.43 14.98
N PHE A 15 -39.84 20.81 15.79
CA PHE A 15 -38.41 20.66 15.49
C PHE A 15 -38.26 19.71 14.30
N PHE A 16 -38.07 20.27 13.11
CA PHE A 16 -37.67 19.51 11.93
C PHE A 16 -36.20 19.11 12.10
N VAL A 17 -35.96 17.86 12.51
CA VAL A 17 -34.61 17.29 12.55
C VAL A 17 -34.20 17.04 11.11
N LEU A 18 -33.41 17.96 10.54
CA LEU A 18 -32.66 17.74 9.30
C LEU A 18 -31.68 16.59 9.57
N THR A 19 -32.06 15.38 9.17
CA THR A 19 -31.11 14.27 9.13
C THR A 19 -30.08 14.57 8.05
N PRO A 20 -28.77 14.53 8.34
CA PRO A 20 -27.77 14.67 7.30
C PRO A 20 -27.96 13.52 6.32
N THR A 21 -28.28 13.82 5.07
CA THR A 21 -28.26 12.84 3.99
C THR A 21 -26.82 12.38 3.86
N ALA A 22 -26.55 11.13 4.21
CA ALA A 22 -25.26 10.52 3.90
C ALA A 22 -25.06 10.61 2.38
N ASN A 23 -24.03 11.32 1.94
CA ASN A 23 -23.61 11.29 0.55
C ASN A 23 -23.14 9.86 0.24
N VAL A 24 -24.03 9.03 -0.29
CA VAL A 24 -23.66 7.73 -0.83
C VAL A 24 -22.96 8.02 -2.16
N GLN A 25 -21.62 7.98 -2.14
CA GLN A 25 -20.84 8.00 -3.37
C GLN A 25 -21.34 6.88 -4.28
N ALA A 26 -21.79 7.22 -5.48
CA ALA A 26 -22.18 6.22 -6.46
C ALA A 26 -20.98 5.29 -6.72
N TYR A 27 -21.19 3.99 -6.54
CA TYR A 27 -20.21 2.97 -6.83
C TYR A 27 -20.82 1.95 -7.78
N ARG A 28 -19.95 1.23 -8.51
CA ARG A 28 -20.37 0.13 -9.38
C ARG A 28 -20.11 -1.20 -8.67
N ALA A 29 -21.16 -2.01 -8.53
CA ALA A 29 -21.05 -3.37 -8.02
C ALA A 29 -20.25 -4.26 -8.97
N VAL A 30 -19.53 -5.24 -8.42
CA VAL A 30 -18.69 -6.18 -9.15
C VAL A 30 -18.98 -7.60 -8.70
N SER A 31 -19.14 -8.51 -9.64
CA SER A 31 -19.21 -9.95 -9.34
C SER A 31 -17.79 -10.50 -9.18
N VAL A 32 -17.56 -11.30 -8.15
CA VAL A 32 -16.24 -11.88 -7.86
C VAL A 32 -16.38 -13.39 -7.74
N TYR A 33 -15.49 -14.12 -8.40
CA TYR A 33 -15.44 -15.59 -8.36
C TYR A 33 -14.03 -16.06 -8.00
N ILE A 34 -13.93 -17.09 -7.15
CA ILE A 34 -12.68 -17.84 -6.91
C ILE A 34 -12.90 -19.26 -7.43
N ASN A 35 -12.12 -19.68 -8.43
CA ASN A 35 -12.24 -21.00 -9.06
C ASN A 35 -13.69 -21.34 -9.47
N GLY A 36 -14.40 -20.36 -10.03
CA GLY A 36 -15.80 -20.47 -10.44
C GLY A 36 -16.83 -20.37 -9.30
N ARG A 37 -16.42 -20.31 -8.03
CA ARG A 37 -17.33 -20.13 -6.88
C ARG A 37 -17.57 -18.63 -6.64
N PRO A 38 -18.82 -18.16 -6.61
CA PRO A 38 -19.13 -16.75 -6.38
C PRO A 38 -18.82 -16.32 -4.94
N LEU A 39 -18.40 -15.07 -4.78
CA LEU A 39 -18.30 -14.38 -3.50
C LEU A 39 -19.70 -14.15 -2.92
N GLN A 40 -20.10 -15.02 -1.99
CA GLN A 40 -21.36 -14.90 -1.25
C GLN A 40 -21.17 -13.91 -0.10
N THR A 41 -21.76 -12.73 -0.21
CA THR A 41 -21.60 -11.67 0.79
C THR A 41 -22.78 -10.70 0.74
N GLN A 42 -23.17 -10.19 1.91
CA GLN A 42 -24.11 -9.06 2.02
C GLN A 42 -23.44 -7.72 1.67
N ASP A 43 -22.11 -7.68 1.75
CA ASP A 43 -21.30 -6.53 1.40
C ASP A 43 -20.82 -6.63 -0.04
N GLU A 44 -21.37 -5.83 -0.93
CA GLU A 44 -21.00 -5.89 -2.34
C GLU A 44 -19.55 -5.45 -2.58
N ALA A 45 -18.84 -6.25 -3.38
CA ALA A 45 -17.59 -5.83 -4.02
C ALA A 45 -17.90 -4.68 -5.00
N ARG A 46 -16.97 -3.73 -5.11
CA ARG A 46 -17.24 -2.45 -5.77
C ARG A 46 -16.02 -1.84 -6.44
N ILE A 47 -16.23 -1.07 -7.49
CA ILE A 47 -15.16 -0.26 -8.12
C ILE A 47 -15.10 1.12 -7.45
N ILE A 48 -13.92 1.51 -7.01
CA ILE A 48 -13.60 2.85 -6.48
C ILE A 48 -12.29 3.28 -7.13
N ASN A 49 -12.27 4.44 -7.81
CA ASN A 49 -11.08 4.95 -8.52
C ASN A 49 -10.44 3.88 -9.42
N ASP A 50 -11.24 3.25 -10.28
CA ASP A 50 -10.82 2.17 -11.19
C ASP A 50 -10.21 0.93 -10.52
N THR A 51 -10.32 0.81 -9.19
CA THR A 51 -9.85 -0.33 -8.41
C THR A 51 -11.03 -1.15 -7.89
N THR A 52 -11.03 -2.45 -8.16
CA THR A 52 -12.00 -3.37 -7.56
C THR A 52 -11.63 -3.65 -6.11
N TYR A 53 -12.53 -3.25 -5.22
CA TYR A 53 -12.50 -3.50 -3.80
C TYR A 53 -13.40 -4.67 -3.42
N VAL A 54 -12.89 -5.56 -2.59
CA VAL A 54 -13.64 -6.69 -2.02
C VAL A 54 -13.72 -6.55 -0.50
N PRO A 55 -14.84 -6.97 0.12
CA PRO A 55 -14.94 -7.04 1.58
C PRO A 55 -13.98 -8.10 2.12
N LEU A 56 -13.20 -7.73 3.14
CA LEU A 56 -12.13 -8.58 3.67
C LEU A 56 -12.64 -9.95 4.16
N ARG A 57 -13.74 -9.96 4.91
CA ARG A 57 -14.28 -11.18 5.51
C ARG A 57 -14.65 -12.21 4.44
N ALA A 58 -15.45 -11.81 3.45
CA ALA A 58 -15.93 -12.74 2.43
C ALA A 58 -14.81 -13.27 1.54
N ILE A 59 -13.82 -12.44 1.19
CA ILE A 59 -12.71 -12.92 0.38
C ILE A 59 -11.83 -13.90 1.17
N CYS A 60 -11.60 -13.64 2.46
CA CYS A 60 -10.84 -14.55 3.32
C CYS A 60 -11.57 -15.88 3.56
N GLU A 61 -12.89 -15.88 3.68
CA GLU A 61 -13.69 -17.12 3.75
C GLU A 61 -13.49 -17.98 2.49
N LEU A 62 -13.49 -17.38 1.29
CA LEU A 62 -13.22 -18.12 0.05
C LEU A 62 -11.79 -18.65 -0.05
N PHE A 63 -10.82 -17.96 0.56
CA PHE A 63 -9.44 -18.46 0.68
C PHE A 63 -9.26 -19.50 1.80
N GLY A 64 -10.30 -19.78 2.60
CA GLY A 64 -10.26 -20.75 3.69
C GLY A 64 -9.58 -20.19 4.94
N ALA A 65 -9.91 -18.96 5.32
CA ALA A 65 -9.50 -18.40 6.61
C ALA A 65 -10.22 -19.09 7.77
N ASP A 66 -9.45 -19.49 8.78
CA ASP A 66 -9.92 -20.16 9.99
C ASP A 66 -10.44 -19.13 11.02
N ASP A 67 -9.76 -17.99 11.11
CA ASP A 67 -10.08 -16.92 12.07
C ASP A 67 -9.69 -15.53 11.53
N ILE A 68 -10.42 -14.51 11.98
CA ILE A 68 -10.18 -13.09 11.71
C ILE A 68 -10.30 -12.33 13.03
N VAL A 69 -9.16 -11.89 13.58
CA VAL A 69 -9.07 -11.16 14.84
C VAL A 69 -8.83 -9.68 14.57
N TRP A 70 -9.70 -8.80 15.09
CA TRP A 70 -9.55 -7.35 14.97
C TRP A 70 -8.84 -6.76 16.19
N THR A 71 -7.80 -5.95 15.96
CA THR A 71 -7.12 -5.17 16.99
C THR A 71 -7.39 -3.67 16.80
N GLU A 72 -8.24 -3.10 17.66
CA GLU A 72 -8.67 -1.69 17.54
C GLU A 72 -7.51 -0.70 17.69
N LYS A 73 -6.58 -0.94 18.62
CA LYS A 73 -5.44 -0.05 18.90
C LYS A 73 -4.58 0.23 17.67
N THR A 74 -4.38 -0.80 16.84
CA THR A 74 -3.56 -0.72 15.62
C THR A 74 -4.41 -0.62 14.36
N ARG A 75 -5.73 -0.78 14.47
CA ARG A 75 -6.68 -0.91 13.36
C ARG A 75 -6.25 -1.99 12.37
N THR A 76 -5.86 -3.14 12.91
CA THR A 76 -5.33 -4.28 12.14
C THR A 76 -6.22 -5.50 12.29
N ALA A 77 -6.59 -6.11 11.17
CA ALA A 77 -7.13 -7.46 11.13
C ALA A 77 -5.98 -8.45 10.99
N THR A 78 -5.88 -9.38 11.95
CA THR A 78 -5.00 -10.55 11.88
C THR A 78 -5.80 -11.74 11.39
N ILE A 79 -5.29 -12.42 10.38
CA ILE A 79 -6.02 -13.51 9.69
C ILE A 79 -5.12 -14.72 9.62
N TYR A 80 -5.67 -15.88 9.95
CA TYR A 80 -5.01 -17.16 9.74
C TYR A 80 -5.74 -17.91 8.64
N ALA A 81 -5.03 -18.22 7.56
CA ALA A 81 -5.55 -18.99 6.44
C ALA A 81 -4.45 -19.90 5.90
N ARG A 82 -4.73 -21.19 5.73
CA ARG A 82 -3.77 -22.16 5.14
C ARG A 82 -2.41 -22.18 5.85
N GLY A 83 -2.41 -22.04 7.18
CA GLY A 83 -1.17 -21.97 7.98
C GLY A 83 -0.36 -20.69 7.79
N THR A 84 -0.92 -19.67 7.13
CA THR A 84 -0.32 -18.35 6.94
C THR A 84 -1.02 -17.32 7.81
N GLU A 85 -0.22 -16.58 8.58
CA GLU A 85 -0.66 -15.39 9.29
C GLU A 85 -0.54 -14.15 8.38
N MET A 86 -1.58 -13.33 8.38
CA MET A 86 -1.63 -12.08 7.63
C MET A 86 -2.07 -10.91 8.52
N TYR A 87 -1.53 -9.73 8.21
CA TYR A 87 -1.82 -8.47 8.89
C TYR A 87 -2.33 -7.46 7.87
N ILE A 88 -3.55 -6.98 8.10
CA ILE A 88 -4.25 -6.06 7.21
C ILE A 88 -4.65 -4.84 8.01
N THR A 89 -3.87 -3.78 7.87
CA THR A 89 -4.05 -2.54 8.62
C THR A 89 -4.83 -1.52 7.80
N GLN A 90 -5.88 -0.96 8.40
CA GLN A 90 -6.68 0.10 7.79
C GLN A 90 -5.80 1.29 7.40
N GLY A 91 -5.98 1.80 6.17
CA GLY A 91 -5.26 2.96 5.65
C GLY A 91 -3.91 2.65 5.01
N ASN A 92 -3.35 1.46 5.25
CA ASN A 92 -2.11 1.06 4.59
C ASN A 92 -2.37 0.73 3.11
N THR A 93 -1.36 1.00 2.29
CA THR A 93 -1.29 0.59 0.88
C THR A 93 -0.57 -0.76 0.70
N TYR A 94 -0.48 -1.54 1.77
CA TYR A 94 0.14 -2.86 1.77
C TYR A 94 -0.48 -3.76 2.84
N ILE A 95 -0.33 -5.06 2.65
CA ILE A 95 -0.62 -6.09 3.65
C ILE A 95 0.63 -6.94 3.89
N VAL A 96 0.72 -7.55 5.06
CA VAL A 96 1.81 -8.47 5.38
C VAL A 96 1.27 -9.88 5.42
N ALA A 97 1.85 -10.82 4.67
CA ALA A 97 1.50 -12.23 4.72
C ALA A 97 2.77 -13.07 4.82
N ASN A 98 2.85 -13.92 5.85
CA ASN A 98 4.04 -14.74 6.13
C ASN A 98 5.36 -13.94 6.18
N GLY A 99 5.33 -12.69 6.65
CA GLY A 99 6.50 -11.80 6.69
C GLY A 99 6.90 -11.14 5.36
N ARG A 100 6.16 -11.39 4.27
CA ARG A 100 6.25 -10.70 2.97
C ARG A 100 5.29 -9.51 2.90
N TYR A 101 5.67 -8.49 2.15
CA TYR A 101 4.96 -7.21 2.07
C TYR A 101 4.39 -6.99 0.67
N PHE A 102 3.09 -7.22 0.51
CA PHE A 102 2.39 -7.03 -0.75
C PHE A 102 1.80 -5.63 -0.78
N ALA A 103 2.06 -4.85 -1.82
CA ALA A 103 1.63 -3.46 -1.92
C ALA A 103 0.71 -3.20 -3.12
N SER A 104 -0.08 -2.12 -3.02
CA SER A 104 -0.96 -1.60 -4.06
C SER A 104 -0.91 -0.07 -4.07
N ASP A 105 -1.38 0.56 -5.14
CA ASP A 105 -1.48 2.03 -5.21
C ASP A 105 -2.60 2.60 -4.33
N GLU A 106 -3.64 1.78 -4.12
CA GLU A 106 -4.82 2.15 -3.35
C GLU A 106 -4.82 1.49 -1.96
N PRO A 107 -5.30 2.18 -0.89
CA PRO A 107 -5.20 1.68 0.48
C PRO A 107 -6.31 0.70 0.85
N VAL A 108 -6.12 0.00 1.96
CA VAL A 108 -7.20 -0.70 2.67
C VAL A 108 -8.17 0.34 3.24
N LYS A 109 -9.43 0.32 2.81
CA LYS A 109 -10.46 1.29 3.21
C LYS A 109 -11.41 0.69 4.24
N ASN A 110 -11.91 1.53 5.14
CA ASN A 110 -13.05 1.20 5.98
C ASN A 110 -14.30 1.86 5.38
N ILE A 111 -15.27 1.05 4.99
CA ILE A 111 -16.52 1.50 4.38
C ILE A 111 -17.66 0.93 5.21
N GLY A 112 -18.40 1.81 5.91
CA GLY A 112 -19.52 1.40 6.75
C GLY A 112 -19.12 0.43 7.87
N GLY A 113 -17.92 0.57 8.45
CA GLY A 113 -17.44 -0.29 9.53
C GLY A 113 -16.81 -1.61 9.06
N ARG A 114 -16.69 -1.81 7.74
CA ARG A 114 -16.10 -3.04 7.17
C ARG A 114 -14.86 -2.71 6.36
N LEU A 115 -13.85 -3.58 6.43
CA LEU A 115 -12.62 -3.42 5.65
C LEU A 115 -12.83 -3.89 4.22
N TYR A 116 -12.35 -3.06 3.30
CA TYR A 116 -12.28 -3.31 1.87
C TYR A 116 -10.84 -3.14 1.42
N LEU A 117 -10.37 -4.07 0.59
CA LEU A 117 -9.02 -4.02 0.01
C LEU A 117 -9.04 -4.29 -1.49
N PRO A 118 -8.04 -3.79 -2.24
CA PRO A 118 -7.92 -4.11 -3.66
C PRO A 118 -7.84 -5.62 -3.88
N VAL A 119 -8.64 -6.16 -4.79
CA VAL A 119 -8.73 -7.61 -5.00
C VAL A 119 -7.39 -8.24 -5.43
N ARG A 120 -6.59 -7.50 -6.20
CA ARG A 120 -5.25 -7.95 -6.62
C ARG A 120 -4.27 -8.03 -5.45
N LEU A 121 -4.43 -7.17 -4.44
CA LEU A 121 -3.57 -7.14 -3.26
C LEU A 121 -3.72 -8.44 -2.45
N ILE A 122 -4.96 -8.82 -2.15
CA ILE A 122 -5.22 -10.04 -1.38
C ILE A 122 -4.95 -11.30 -2.20
N ALA A 123 -5.27 -11.30 -3.50
CA ALA A 123 -4.96 -12.44 -4.37
C ALA A 123 -3.44 -12.70 -4.46
N ALA A 124 -2.62 -11.64 -4.56
CA ALA A 124 -1.15 -11.75 -4.57
C ALA A 124 -0.61 -12.41 -3.29
N ALA A 125 -1.16 -12.07 -2.12
CA ALA A 125 -0.77 -12.68 -0.85
C ALA A 125 -1.06 -14.20 -0.80
N PHE A 126 -2.06 -14.67 -1.56
CA PHE A 126 -2.38 -16.10 -1.71
C PHE A 126 -1.77 -16.74 -2.97
N ALA A 127 -0.77 -16.10 -3.60
CA ALA A 127 -0.18 -16.55 -4.86
C ALA A 127 -1.23 -16.87 -5.96
N SER A 128 -2.35 -16.15 -5.93
CA SER A 128 -3.49 -16.33 -6.83
C SER A 128 -3.46 -15.29 -7.94
N SER A 129 -3.94 -15.67 -9.14
CA SER A 129 -4.02 -14.77 -10.28
C SER A 129 -5.41 -14.17 -10.42
N VAL A 130 -5.50 -12.95 -10.96
CA VAL A 130 -6.74 -12.19 -11.11
C VAL A 130 -6.95 -11.78 -12.56
N GLU A 131 -8.05 -12.23 -13.13
CA GLU A 131 -8.55 -11.87 -14.46
C GLU A 131 -9.77 -10.94 -14.32
N TRP A 132 -9.80 -9.89 -15.14
CA TRP A 132 -10.90 -8.92 -15.18
C TRP A 132 -11.68 -9.08 -16.49
N ASP A 133 -12.98 -9.24 -16.39
CA ASP A 133 -13.91 -9.18 -17.50
C ASP A 133 -14.67 -7.83 -17.43
N GLY A 134 -14.30 -6.92 -18.33
CA GLY A 134 -14.90 -5.58 -18.41
C GLY A 134 -16.29 -5.56 -19.02
N ALA A 135 -16.69 -6.58 -19.78
CA ALA A 135 -18.03 -6.66 -20.37
C ALA A 135 -19.07 -7.03 -19.32
N SER A 136 -18.74 -7.98 -18.46
CA SER A 136 -19.61 -8.46 -17.38
C SER A 136 -19.34 -7.84 -16.01
N TYR A 137 -18.35 -6.94 -15.91
CA TYR A 137 -17.85 -6.38 -14.64
C TYR A 137 -17.56 -7.48 -13.61
N THR A 138 -16.80 -8.48 -14.03
CA THR A 138 -16.51 -9.68 -13.24
C THR A 138 -15.03 -9.82 -12.97
N VAL A 139 -14.68 -10.13 -11.72
CA VAL A 139 -13.35 -10.58 -11.33
C VAL A 139 -13.33 -12.10 -11.19
N ASN A 140 -12.44 -12.75 -11.93
CA ASN A 140 -12.16 -14.17 -11.83
C ASN A 140 -10.79 -14.39 -11.20
N ILE A 141 -10.76 -14.99 -10.01
CA ILE A 141 -9.56 -15.36 -9.30
C ILE A 141 -9.29 -16.84 -9.55
N LYS A 142 -8.09 -17.16 -10.05
CA LYS A 142 -7.58 -18.53 -10.13
C LYS A 142 -6.63 -18.75 -8.98
N ASP A 143 -7.06 -19.57 -8.04
CA ASP A 143 -6.34 -19.92 -6.84
C ASP A 143 -5.95 -21.41 -6.90
N ILE A 144 -4.67 -21.70 -6.79
CA ILE A 144 -4.12 -23.05 -6.86
C ILE A 144 -3.81 -23.64 -5.49
N GLY A 145 -4.23 -23.00 -4.39
CA GLY A 145 -3.92 -23.46 -3.05
C GLY A 145 -2.52 -23.07 -2.56
N GLY A 146 -1.92 -22.06 -3.21
CA GLY A 146 -0.57 -21.62 -2.88
C GLY A 146 -0.49 -21.00 -1.48
N VAL A 147 0.64 -21.27 -0.81
CA VAL A 147 1.04 -20.57 0.41
C VAL A 147 2.28 -19.75 0.07
N PRO A 148 2.31 -18.43 0.34
CA PRO A 148 3.51 -17.65 0.07
C PRO A 148 4.67 -18.19 0.93
N LEU A 149 5.85 -18.32 0.32
CA LEU A 149 7.09 -18.54 1.08
C LEU A 149 7.21 -17.51 2.19
N SER A 150 7.82 -17.88 3.32
CA SER A 150 8.05 -16.92 4.39
C SER A 150 9.02 -15.83 3.91
N GLY A 151 8.88 -14.62 4.44
CA GLY A 151 9.76 -13.51 4.12
C GLY A 151 11.24 -13.82 4.41
N ASP A 152 11.52 -14.67 5.40
CA ASP A 152 12.88 -15.08 5.76
C ASP A 152 13.54 -16.01 4.72
N VAL A 153 12.73 -16.67 3.89
CA VAL A 153 13.18 -17.53 2.78
C VAL A 153 13.11 -16.79 1.45
N TYR A 154 12.08 -15.96 1.27
CA TYR A 154 11.83 -15.26 0.01
C TYR A 154 12.80 -14.11 -0.24
N TYR A 155 13.11 -13.31 0.80
CA TYR A 155 14.02 -12.16 0.63
C TYR A 155 15.47 -12.56 0.86
N ASP A 156 16.35 -12.10 -0.02
CA ASP A 156 17.78 -12.11 0.25
C ASP A 156 18.10 -11.17 1.43
N LYS A 157 18.80 -11.71 2.44
CA LYS A 157 19.07 -10.99 3.69
C LYS A 157 20.02 -9.81 3.48
N ASP A 158 20.97 -9.93 2.56
CA ASP A 158 21.93 -8.86 2.26
C ASP A 158 21.24 -7.76 1.45
N GLU A 159 20.34 -8.11 0.52
CA GLU A 159 19.53 -7.12 -0.20
C GLU A 159 18.62 -6.33 0.75
N VAL A 160 17.89 -7.01 1.66
CA VAL A 160 17.07 -6.33 2.67
C VAL A 160 17.95 -5.44 3.56
N TYR A 161 19.12 -5.94 3.98
CA TYR A 161 20.05 -5.20 4.83
C TYR A 161 20.50 -3.90 4.17
N TRP A 162 21.03 -3.96 2.95
CA TRP A 162 21.57 -2.79 2.27
C TRP A 162 20.47 -1.85 1.77
N LEU A 163 19.40 -2.38 1.19
CA LEU A 163 18.31 -1.59 0.63
C LEU A 163 17.56 -0.80 1.73
N SER A 164 17.27 -1.42 2.87
CA SER A 164 16.59 -0.73 3.98
C SER A 164 17.44 0.39 4.58
N ARG A 165 18.76 0.20 4.65
CA ARG A 165 19.70 1.20 5.17
C ARG A 165 19.83 2.41 4.25
N ILE A 166 19.94 2.19 2.93
CA ILE A 166 20.02 3.31 2.00
C ILE A 166 18.69 4.07 1.95
N ILE A 167 17.55 3.36 1.94
CA ILE A 167 16.22 3.99 2.03
C ILE A 167 16.14 4.85 3.30
N TYR A 168 16.55 4.32 4.45
CA TYR A 168 16.50 5.06 5.70
C TYR A 168 17.39 6.31 5.68
N ALA A 169 18.62 6.18 5.19
CA ALA A 169 19.58 7.29 5.17
C ALA A 169 19.18 8.40 4.19
N GLU A 170 18.61 8.05 3.04
CA GLU A 170 18.20 9.01 2.00
C GLU A 170 16.81 9.59 2.24
N SER A 171 15.89 8.82 2.82
CA SER A 171 14.46 9.15 2.80
C SER A 171 13.70 8.80 4.09
N GLY A 172 14.39 8.55 5.21
CA GLY A 172 13.76 8.18 6.47
C GLY A 172 12.74 9.19 7.02
N ALA A 173 12.85 10.46 6.63
CA ALA A 173 11.91 11.53 6.98
C ALA A 173 10.83 11.79 5.90
N GLU A 174 10.93 11.14 4.74
CA GLU A 174 9.96 11.28 3.64
C GLU A 174 8.69 10.46 3.90
N PRO A 175 7.57 10.81 3.24
CA PRO A 175 6.38 9.96 3.21
C PRO A 175 6.74 8.52 2.80
N PHE A 176 5.99 7.53 3.27
CA PHE A 176 6.27 6.11 3.01
C PHE A 176 6.42 5.79 1.50
N ARG A 177 5.60 6.42 0.64
CA ARG A 177 5.72 6.29 -0.81
C ARG A 177 7.04 6.84 -1.38
N GLY A 178 7.62 7.86 -0.75
CA GLY A 178 8.94 8.42 -1.09
C GLY A 178 10.07 7.48 -0.69
N GLN A 179 9.93 6.78 0.44
CA GLN A 179 10.86 5.73 0.86
C GLN A 179 10.89 4.57 -0.14
N ILE A 180 9.71 4.12 -0.60
CA ILE A 180 9.60 3.12 -1.66
C ILE A 180 10.24 3.64 -2.97
N ALA A 181 9.97 4.88 -3.36
CA ALA A 181 10.50 5.44 -4.60
C ALA A 181 12.04 5.53 -4.61
N VAL A 182 12.68 5.84 -3.48
CA VAL A 182 14.15 5.77 -3.37
C VAL A 182 14.66 4.33 -3.50
N GLY A 183 13.99 3.38 -2.87
CA GLY A 183 14.29 1.95 -3.04
C GLY A 183 14.15 1.49 -4.50
N ASN A 184 13.11 1.94 -5.19
CA ASN A 184 12.91 1.67 -6.61
C ASN A 184 14.03 2.25 -7.47
N VAL A 185 14.54 3.45 -7.19
CA VAL A 185 15.70 3.98 -7.94
C VAL A 185 16.91 3.05 -7.83
N VAL A 186 17.17 2.48 -6.65
CA VAL A 186 18.27 1.51 -6.48
C VAL A 186 18.03 0.26 -7.33
N LEU A 187 16.82 -0.32 -7.30
CA LEU A 187 16.50 -1.53 -8.07
C LEU A 187 16.43 -1.27 -9.59
N ASN A 188 15.89 -0.13 -10.02
CA ASN A 188 15.87 0.28 -11.43
C ASN A 188 17.32 0.44 -11.95
N ARG A 189 18.25 0.92 -11.11
CA ARG A 189 19.68 0.94 -11.44
C ARG A 189 20.25 -0.47 -11.55
N VAL A 190 19.92 -1.39 -10.64
CA VAL A 190 20.33 -2.81 -10.73
C VAL A 190 19.88 -3.44 -12.07
N GLU A 191 18.67 -3.14 -12.52
CA GLU A 191 18.12 -3.62 -13.80
C GLU A 191 18.72 -2.91 -15.03
N SER A 192 19.32 -1.73 -14.85
CA SER A 192 19.86 -0.91 -15.93
C SER A 192 21.29 -1.29 -16.29
N LYS A 193 21.58 -1.44 -17.59
CA LYS A 193 22.93 -1.70 -18.11
C LYS A 193 23.93 -0.56 -17.85
N GLN A 194 23.47 0.58 -17.35
CA GLN A 194 24.32 1.75 -17.06
C GLN A 194 25.00 1.67 -15.69
N PHE A 195 24.50 0.80 -14.79
CA PHE A 195 24.94 0.71 -13.40
C PHE A 195 25.37 -0.72 -13.05
N PRO A 196 26.00 -0.92 -11.88
CA PRO A 196 26.23 -2.27 -11.36
C PRO A 196 24.94 -3.07 -11.20
N ASN A 197 25.03 -4.39 -11.31
CA ASN A 197 23.90 -5.31 -11.34
C ASN A 197 23.60 -5.97 -9.97
N SER A 198 23.90 -5.27 -8.86
CA SER A 198 23.54 -5.72 -7.51
C SER A 198 23.24 -4.53 -6.61
N VAL A 199 22.38 -4.74 -5.59
CA VAL A 199 22.02 -3.69 -4.62
C VAL A 199 23.27 -3.08 -3.99
N TYR A 200 24.19 -3.92 -3.52
CA TYR A 200 25.47 -3.47 -2.96
C TYR A 200 26.28 -2.70 -3.99
N GLY A 201 26.40 -3.23 -5.22
CA GLY A 201 27.16 -2.59 -6.30
C GLY A 201 26.64 -1.19 -6.61
N VAL A 202 25.32 -1.01 -6.69
CA VAL A 202 24.69 0.29 -6.95
C VAL A 202 24.92 1.27 -5.80
N ILE A 203 24.76 0.83 -4.56
CA ILE A 203 24.92 1.69 -3.37
C ILE A 203 26.36 2.18 -3.23
N PHE A 204 27.34 1.29 -3.45
CA PHE A 204 28.76 1.57 -3.23
C PHE A 204 29.53 1.94 -4.51
N ASP A 205 28.84 2.16 -5.63
CA ASP A 205 29.49 2.58 -6.88
C ASP A 205 30.24 3.91 -6.71
N LYS A 206 31.44 3.95 -7.27
CA LYS A 206 32.37 5.09 -7.25
C LYS A 206 32.85 5.49 -8.64
N LYS A 207 32.34 4.86 -9.71
CA LYS A 207 32.80 5.08 -11.09
C LYS A 207 32.83 6.55 -11.51
N TYR A 208 31.82 7.32 -11.09
CA TYR A 208 31.71 8.76 -11.34
C TYR A 208 31.63 9.58 -10.06
N GLY A 209 32.26 9.09 -8.98
CA GLY A 209 32.11 9.60 -7.63
C GLY A 209 31.09 8.79 -6.82
N VAL A 210 30.98 9.13 -5.54
CA VAL A 210 30.09 8.46 -4.59
C VAL A 210 28.64 8.68 -5.01
N GLN A 211 27.93 7.60 -5.33
CA GLN A 211 26.52 7.69 -5.76
C GLN A 211 25.58 8.17 -4.65
N PHE A 212 25.84 7.76 -3.41
CA PHE A 212 25.01 8.05 -2.25
C PHE A 212 25.85 8.63 -1.11
N SER A 213 25.57 9.87 -0.72
CA SER A 213 26.33 10.57 0.34
C SER A 213 26.39 9.85 1.71
N PRO A 214 25.40 9.04 2.12
CA PRO A 214 25.46 8.19 3.31
C PRO A 214 26.61 7.20 3.36
N VAL A 215 27.11 6.77 2.19
CA VAL A 215 28.26 5.85 2.10
C VAL A 215 29.54 6.57 2.56
N ALA A 216 29.75 7.81 2.10
CA ALA A 216 30.92 8.59 2.48
C ALA A 216 30.83 9.11 3.92
N SER A 217 29.63 9.51 4.37
CA SER A 217 29.43 10.02 5.74
C SER A 217 29.28 8.92 6.80
N GLY A 218 29.20 7.64 6.40
CA GLY A 218 29.05 6.49 7.28
C GLY A 218 27.64 6.33 7.87
N THR A 219 26.68 7.21 7.55
CA THR A 219 25.31 7.11 8.06
C THR A 219 24.56 5.90 7.51
N ILE A 220 25.03 5.30 6.42
CA ILE A 220 24.53 4.03 5.88
C ILE A 220 24.55 2.89 6.91
N TYR A 221 25.43 2.93 7.90
CA TYR A 221 25.55 1.89 8.94
C TYR A 221 24.60 2.09 10.14
N LYS A 222 23.75 3.13 10.14
CA LYS A 222 22.72 3.31 11.17
C LYS A 222 21.60 2.29 11.04
N THR A 223 21.08 1.82 12.18
CA THR A 223 19.93 0.90 12.22
C THR A 223 18.73 1.53 11.49
N PRO A 224 18.16 0.87 10.47
CA PRO A 224 17.03 1.41 9.73
C PRO A 224 15.74 1.36 10.56
N SER A 225 14.80 2.25 10.24
CA SER A 225 13.47 2.21 10.83
C SER A 225 12.64 1.03 10.30
N ALA A 226 11.60 0.62 11.03
CA ALA A 226 10.65 -0.39 10.55
C ALA A 226 9.99 0.02 9.22
N SER A 227 9.75 1.33 9.02
CA SER A 227 9.26 1.89 7.75
C SER A 227 10.23 1.62 6.60
N ALA A 228 11.53 1.86 6.79
CA ALA A 228 12.51 1.63 5.74
C ALA A 228 12.69 0.13 5.42
N ILE A 229 12.58 -0.74 6.43
CA ILE A 229 12.57 -2.21 6.21
C ILE A 229 11.33 -2.63 5.40
N ALA A 230 10.14 -2.12 5.75
CA ALA A 230 8.92 -2.40 5.00
C ALA A 230 9.03 -1.90 3.54
N ALA A 231 9.53 -0.68 3.32
CA ALA A 231 9.74 -0.12 1.99
C ALA A 231 10.73 -0.97 1.17
N ALA A 232 11.83 -1.44 1.76
CA ALA A 232 12.78 -2.34 1.09
C ALA A 232 12.11 -3.65 0.66
N LYS A 233 11.36 -4.30 1.56
CA LYS A 233 10.64 -5.54 1.25
C LYS A 233 9.58 -5.35 0.16
N ILE A 234 8.87 -4.23 0.16
CA ILE A 234 7.91 -3.88 -0.91
C ILE A 234 8.62 -3.72 -2.26
N CYS A 235 9.80 -3.09 -2.28
CA CYS A 235 10.60 -2.95 -3.50
C CYS A 235 11.05 -4.33 -4.01
N LEU A 236 11.50 -5.22 -3.11
CA LEU A 236 11.94 -6.59 -3.44
C LEU A 236 10.76 -7.51 -3.81
N GLU A 237 9.54 -7.18 -3.39
CA GLU A 237 8.30 -7.80 -3.90
C GLU A 237 7.99 -7.36 -5.34
N GLY A 238 8.73 -6.39 -5.88
CA GLY A 238 8.61 -5.91 -7.25
C GLY A 238 7.63 -4.76 -7.43
N TYR A 239 7.04 -4.22 -6.36
CA TYR A 239 6.21 -3.01 -6.45
C TYR A 239 7.10 -1.82 -6.79
N SER A 240 6.70 -1.06 -7.82
CA SER A 240 7.43 0.11 -8.26
C SER A 240 6.49 1.28 -8.49
N VAL A 241 6.82 2.41 -7.88
CA VAL A 241 6.17 3.71 -8.14
C VAL A 241 6.36 4.12 -9.59
N ASN A 242 7.55 3.87 -10.14
CA ASN A 242 7.92 4.10 -11.53
C ASN A 242 9.18 3.30 -11.86
N ARG A 243 9.15 2.47 -12.91
CA ARG A 243 10.27 1.58 -13.28
C ARG A 243 11.38 2.27 -14.07
N ASP A 244 11.13 3.48 -14.55
CA ASP A 244 12.04 4.17 -15.47
C ASP A 244 12.87 5.27 -14.77
N VAL A 245 12.59 5.58 -13.51
CA VAL A 245 13.35 6.61 -12.77
C VAL A 245 14.68 6.06 -12.28
N LEU A 246 15.75 6.80 -12.53
CA LEU A 246 17.12 6.41 -12.19
C LEU A 246 17.81 7.43 -11.28
N TYR A 247 17.19 8.58 -11.01
CA TYR A 247 17.79 9.65 -10.21
C TYR A 247 16.75 10.29 -9.28
N PHE A 248 17.22 10.81 -8.16
CA PHE A 248 16.47 11.70 -7.30
C PHE A 248 17.39 12.74 -6.68
N MET A 249 16.81 13.85 -6.23
CA MET A 249 17.50 14.87 -5.43
C MET A 249 16.47 15.67 -4.62
N ASN A 250 16.90 16.25 -3.50
CA ASN A 250 16.15 17.32 -2.85
C ASN A 250 16.59 18.67 -3.47
N PRO A 251 15.75 19.31 -4.32
CA PRO A 251 16.13 20.53 -5.01
C PRO A 251 16.33 21.73 -4.07
N ASP A 252 15.78 21.68 -2.85
CA ASP A 252 15.83 22.79 -1.90
C ASP A 252 17.16 22.85 -1.13
N ILE A 253 17.93 21.75 -1.08
CA ILE A 253 19.22 21.66 -0.37
C ILE A 253 20.38 21.17 -1.23
N ALA A 254 20.13 20.78 -2.49
CA ALA A 254 21.16 20.25 -3.37
C ALA A 254 22.22 21.30 -3.68
N THR A 255 23.49 20.93 -3.47
CA THR A 255 24.65 21.75 -3.83
C THR A 255 25.19 21.42 -5.23
N ASN A 256 24.67 20.36 -5.86
CA ASN A 256 25.01 19.93 -7.22
C ASN A 256 23.73 19.82 -8.06
N ASN A 257 23.68 20.61 -9.15
CA ASN A 257 22.52 20.71 -10.05
C ASN A 257 22.68 19.88 -11.33
N TRP A 258 23.63 18.94 -11.39
CA TRP A 258 23.83 18.13 -12.58
C TRP A 258 22.56 17.33 -12.94
N ILE A 259 21.88 16.73 -11.96
CA ILE A 259 20.66 15.94 -12.19
C ILE A 259 19.57 16.83 -12.79
N SER A 260 19.23 17.96 -12.15
CA SER A 260 18.17 18.86 -12.62
C SER A 260 18.48 19.51 -13.97
N ASN A 261 19.76 19.71 -14.30
CA ASN A 261 20.18 20.29 -15.59
C ASN A 261 20.25 19.28 -16.74
N ASN A 262 20.43 17.98 -16.45
CA ASN A 262 20.74 16.97 -17.48
C ASN A 262 19.75 15.81 -17.56
N ARG A 263 18.86 15.66 -16.57
CA ARG A 263 17.87 14.59 -16.50
C ARG A 263 16.46 15.15 -16.62
N ARG A 264 15.55 14.38 -17.22
CA ARG A 264 14.16 14.79 -17.42
C ARG A 264 13.38 14.58 -16.12
N PHE A 265 12.72 15.61 -15.62
CA PHE A 265 11.85 15.51 -14.46
C PHE A 265 10.72 14.49 -14.69
N ALA A 266 10.47 13.64 -13.69
CA ALA A 266 9.38 12.66 -13.71
C ALA A 266 8.26 13.08 -12.75
N PHE A 267 8.54 13.18 -11.45
CA PHE A 267 7.57 13.54 -10.42
C PHE A 267 8.26 13.98 -9.11
N LYS A 268 7.49 14.53 -8.17
CA LYS A 268 7.94 14.89 -6.81
C LYS A 268 7.15 14.12 -5.76
N ILE A 269 7.82 13.57 -4.75
CA ILE A 269 7.20 12.98 -3.56
C ILE A 269 7.91 13.56 -2.34
N GLY A 270 7.15 14.18 -1.45
CA GLY A 270 7.71 14.91 -0.31
C GLY A 270 8.73 15.96 -0.79
N GLN A 271 9.95 15.89 -0.29
CA GLN A 271 11.02 16.81 -0.67
C GLN A 271 11.84 16.34 -1.88
N HIS A 272 11.68 15.08 -2.30
CA HIS A 272 12.45 14.54 -3.41
C HIS A 272 11.78 14.72 -4.78
N SER A 273 12.54 15.26 -5.72
CA SER A 273 12.23 15.22 -7.15
C SER A 273 12.93 14.02 -7.79
N PHE A 274 12.21 13.27 -8.60
CA PHE A 274 12.66 12.06 -9.29
C PHE A 274 12.78 12.32 -10.79
N TYR A 275 13.76 11.68 -11.44
CA TYR A 275 14.12 11.92 -12.83
C TYR A 275 14.46 10.61 -13.56
N TYR A 276 14.24 10.62 -14.87
CA TYR A 276 14.64 9.56 -15.80
C TYR A 276 16.15 9.58 -16.06
#